data_AF-A0A7C5H438-F1
#
_entry.id   AF-A0A7C5H438-F1
#
_cell.length_a   1.000
_cell.length_b   1.000
_cell.length_c   1.000
_cell.angle_alpha   90.00
_cell.angle_beta   90.00
_cell.angle_gamma   90.00
#
_symmetry.space_group_name_H-M   'P 1'
#
loop_
_entity.id
_entity.type
_entity.pdbx_description
1 polymer ?
#
loop_
_entity_poly.entity_id
_entity_poly.type
_entity_poly.pdbx_seq_one_letter_code
_entity_poly.pdbx_strand_id
1 'polypeptide(L)' 'MKLSLFKDLVEAIFIERSNRFVVECRIGGRRARAYLPNPGRLWELLLPEVTLLLEPARKREGLP' A
#
# COMPACT_ATOMS: atom_id res chain seq x y z
N MET A 1 7.47 3.67 26.61
CA MET A 1 6.09 3.39 26.13
C MET A 1 6.19 2.93 24.67
N LYS A 2 5.61 1.79 24.30
CA LYS A 2 5.68 1.24 22.93
C LYS A 2 4.38 1.59 22.20
N LEU A 3 4.44 2.41 21.14
CA LEU A 3 3.31 2.62 20.25
C LEU A 3 3.25 1.49 19.21
N SER A 4 2.09 0.88 19.05
CA SER A 4 1.77 -0.06 17.98
C SER A 4 0.71 0.58 17.08
N LEU A 5 1.11 0.95 15.86
CA LEU A 5 0.26 1.68 14.91
C LEU A 5 -0.41 0.76 13.88
N PHE A 6 0.20 -0.39 13.60
CA PHE A 6 -0.25 -1.35 12.60
C PHE A 6 -0.21 -2.76 13.18
N LYS A 7 -1.16 -3.61 12.78
CA LYS A 7 -1.30 -4.97 13.32
C LYS A 7 -0.81 -6.04 12.35
N ASP A 8 -1.44 -6.10 11.19
CA ASP A 8 -1.31 -7.21 10.25
C ASP A 8 -0.59 -6.76 8.99
N LEU A 9 0.67 -6.34 9.15
CA LEU A 9 1.46 -5.87 8.01
C LEU A 9 1.84 -7.04 7.09
N VAL A 10 1.61 -6.82 5.80
CA VAL A 10 1.98 -7.73 4.71
C VAL A 10 2.95 -7.01 3.78
N GLU A 11 3.99 -7.71 3.36
CA GLU A 11 4.93 -7.20 2.38
C GLU A 11 4.38 -7.30 0.96
N ALA A 12 4.67 -6.27 0.15
CA ALA A 12 4.39 -6.26 -1.26
C ALA A 12 5.54 -5.60 -2.03
N ILE A 13 5.68 -5.91 -3.31
CA ILE A 13 6.63 -5.24 -4.20
C ILE A 13 5.90 -4.15 -4.96
N PHE A 14 6.37 -2.90 -4.86
CA PHE A 14 5.85 -1.78 -5.63
C PHE A 14 6.04 -2.00 -7.13
N ILE A 15 4.99 -1.73 -7.90
CA ILE A 15 5.02 -1.77 -9.37
C ILE A 15 4.97 -0.35 -9.91
N GLU A 16 3.88 0.37 -9.61
CA GLU A 16 3.69 1.75 -10.05
C GLU A 16 2.65 2.48 -9.18
N ARG A 17 2.55 3.80 -9.37
CA ARG A 17 1.54 4.64 -8.73
C ARG A 17 0.58 5.18 -9.78
N SER A 18 -0.52 4.46 -10.01
CA SER A 18 -1.51 4.78 -11.06
C SER A 18 -2.18 6.15 -10.88
N ASN A 19 -2.30 6.62 -9.63
CA ASN A 19 -2.71 7.99 -9.32
C ASN A 19 -2.24 8.41 -7.93
N ARG A 20 -2.54 9.66 -7.53
CA ARG A 20 -2.05 10.20 -6.24
C ARG A 20 -2.51 9.43 -4.99
N PHE A 21 -3.48 8.53 -5.10
CA PHE A 21 -4.07 7.76 -4.01
C PHE A 21 -4.01 6.24 -4.19
N VAL A 22 -3.43 5.73 -5.28
CA VAL A 22 -3.43 4.28 -5.57
C VAL A 22 -2.06 3.85 -6.05
N VAL A 23 -1.55 2.77 -5.46
CA VAL A 23 -0.37 2.03 -5.96
C VAL A 23 -0.80 0.66 -6.46
N GLU A 24 -0.18 0.22 -7.55
CA GLU A 24 -0.15 -1.18 -7.95
C GLU A 24 1.06 -1.86 -7.32
N CYS A 25 0.86 -3.07 -6.84
CA CYS A 25 1.89 -3.84 -6.14
C CYS A 25 1.70 -5.35 -6.39
N ARG A 26 2.70 -6.14 -6.01
CA ARG A 26 2.67 -7.60 -6.07
C ARG A 26 2.74 -8.19 -4.66
N ILE A 27 1.72 -8.97 -4.28
CA ILE A 27 1.65 -9.70 -3.01
C ILE A 27 1.70 -11.20 -3.34
N GLY A 28 2.72 -11.92 -2.87
CA GLY A 28 2.85 -13.36 -3.13
C GLY A 28 2.75 -13.73 -4.62
N GLY A 29 3.38 -12.93 -5.49
CA GLY A 29 3.33 -13.16 -6.95
C GLY A 29 2.10 -12.56 -7.68
N ARG A 30 1.05 -12.15 -6.96
CA ARG A 30 -0.21 -11.66 -7.56
C ARG A 30 -0.29 -10.14 -7.53
N ARG A 31 -0.77 -9.52 -8.63
CA ARG A 31 -1.03 -8.08 -8.66
C ARG A 31 -2.18 -7.69 -7.74
N ALA A 32 -2.03 -6.59 -7.04
CA ALA A 32 -3.03 -5.99 -6.16
C ALA A 32 -2.95 -4.46 -6.23
N ARG A 33 -4.06 -3.80 -5.86
CA ARG A 33 -4.11 -2.34 -5.66
C ARG A 33 -4.21 -2.02 -4.19
N ALA A 34 -3.48 -1.00 -3.74
CA ALA A 34 -3.54 -0.50 -2.37
C ALA A 34 -3.78 1.01 -2.33
N TYR A 35 -4.50 1.46 -1.31
CA TYR A 35 -4.70 2.89 -1.05
C TYR A 35 -3.43 3.51 -0.51
N LEU A 36 -3.03 4.64 -1.07
CA LEU A 36 -1.90 5.46 -0.64
C LEU A 36 -2.43 6.76 -0.03
N PRO A 37 -2.52 6.89 1.30
CA PRO A 37 -3.04 8.08 1.99
C PRO A 37 -2.04 9.25 2.00
N ASN A 38 -1.33 9.48 0.90
CA ASN A 38 -0.33 10.55 0.79
C ASN A 38 -0.37 11.21 -0.60
N PRO A 39 -0.83 12.47 -0.72
CA PRO A 39 -0.92 13.16 -2.01
C PRO A 39 0.44 13.68 -2.51
N GLY A 40 1.49 13.64 -1.70
CA GLY A 40 2.84 14.07 -2.07
C GLY A 40 3.42 13.25 -3.22
N ARG A 41 4.51 13.71 -3.83
CA ARG A 41 5.10 13.10 -5.03
C ARG A 41 5.77 11.75 -4.77
N LEU A 42 6.48 11.61 -3.64
CA LEU A 42 7.16 10.38 -3.21
C LEU A 42 8.14 9.81 -4.25
N TRP A 43 8.68 10.64 -5.16
CA TRP A 43 9.52 10.20 -6.28
C TRP A 43 10.78 9.47 -5.85
N GLU A 44 11.34 9.85 -4.71
CA GLU A 44 12.55 9.24 -4.14
C GLU A 44 12.27 7.98 -3.32
N LEU A 45 10.99 7.73 -2.97
CA LEU A 45 10.59 6.60 -2.12
C LEU A 45 9.94 5.47 -2.93
N LEU A 46 9.15 5.81 -3.94
CA LEU A 46 8.44 4.86 -4.80
C LEU A 46 9.24 4.54 -6.06
N LEU A 47 10.46 4.05 -5.85
CA LEU A 47 11.30 3.51 -6.92
C LEU A 47 10.77 2.13 -7.32
N PRO A 48 11.00 1.66 -8.56
CA PRO A 48 10.62 0.31 -8.95
C PRO A 48 11.12 -0.75 -7.97
N GLU A 49 10.27 -1.73 -7.69
CA GLU A 49 10.58 -2.91 -6.87
C GLU A 49 10.82 -2.68 -5.37
N VAL A 50 10.61 -1.46 -4.85
CA VAL A 50 10.69 -1.23 -3.40
C VAL A 50 9.65 -2.04 -2.62
N THR A 51 10.02 -2.47 -1.42
CA THR A 51 9.07 -3.13 -0.51
C THR A 51 8.07 -2.12 0.04
N LEU A 52 6.79 -2.45 -0.07
CA LEU A 52 5.69 -1.79 0.61
C LEU A 52 5.25 -2.63 1.80
N LEU A 53 4.89 -1.95 2.89
CA LEU A 53 4.18 -2.55 4.03
C LEU A 53 2.71 -2.16 3.93
N LEU A 54 1.84 -3.16 3.80
CA LEU A 54 0.41 -2.97 3.61
C LEU A 54 -0.35 -3.55 4.81
N GLU A 55 -1.42 -2.87 5.23
CA GLU A 55 -2.39 -3.42 6.17
C GLU A 55 -3.69 -3.76 5.40
N PRO A 56 -4.35 -4.89 5.68
CA PRO A 56 -5.64 -5.20 5.10
C PRO A 56 -6.64 -4.07 5.29
N ALA A 57 -7.28 -3.64 4.20
CA ALA A 57 -8.32 -2.63 4.30
C ALA A 57 -9.44 -3.13 5.21
N ARG A 58 -9.84 -2.31 6.18
CA ARG A 58 -11.00 -2.62 7.03
C ARG A 58 -12.22 -2.74 6.14
N LYS A 59 -12.85 -3.92 6.10
CA LYS A 59 -14.09 -4.16 5.34
C LYS A 59 -15.13 -3.15 5.84
N ARG A 60 -15.52 -2.21 4.99
CA ARG A 60 -16.67 -1.35 5.26
C ARG A 60 -17.89 -2.09 4.73
N GLU A 61 -18.77 -2.52 5.63
CA GLU A 61 -20.10 -2.99 5.24
C GLU A 61 -20.89 -1.80 4.68
N GLY A 62 -21.58 -2.00 3.55
CA GLY A 62 -22.53 -1.02 3.01
C GLY A 62 -21.99 0.05 2.05
N LEU A 63 -20.82 -0.13 1.44
CA LEU A 63 -20.54 0.54 0.17
C LEU A 63 -21.11 -0.32 -0.97
N PRO A 64 -21.84 0.27 -1.94
CA PRO A 64 -22.46 -0.47 -3.03
C PRO A 64 -21.43 -1.25 -3.87
#